data_AF-D8Q8C8-F1
#
_entry.id   AF-D8Q8C8-F1
#
_cell.length_a   1.000
_cell.length_b   1.000
_cell.length_c   1.000
_cell.angle_alpha   90.00
_cell.angle_beta   90.00
_cell.angle_gamma   90.00
#
_symmetry.space_group_name_H-M   'P 1'
#
loop_
_entity.id
_entity.type
_entity.pdbx_description
1 polymer ?
#
loop_
_entity_poly.entity_id
_entity_poly.type
_entity_poly.pdbx_seq_one_letter_code
_entity_poly.pdbx_strand_id
1 'polypeptide(L)'
;MSFLVGSLSGAVVAGGFYYGFSNLINSRTSEHRRDLHSLSVRLVDHPTLVPAPPSAASRVSDSDFGDLVRTRWNQQLSKLFLGARDLDQRAVAWGKSLLYGQEGK
;
A
#
# COMPACT_ATOMS: atom_id res chain seq x y z
N MET A 1 -5.63 15.15 -62.00
CA MET A 1 -5.37 16.05 -60.86
C MET A 1 -4.90 15.32 -59.57
N SER A 2 -4.37 14.08 -59.64
CA SER A 2 -4.00 13.30 -58.42
C SER A 2 -2.49 13.33 -58.08
N PHE A 3 -1.61 13.46 -59.09
CA PHE A 3 -0.16 13.43 -58.90
C PHE A 3 0.39 14.62 -58.09
N LEU A 4 -0.11 15.84 -58.32
CA LEU A 4 0.35 17.03 -57.59
C LEU A 4 -0.04 17.02 -56.10
N VAL A 5 -1.22 16.48 -55.78
CA VAL A 5 -1.70 16.36 -54.40
C VAL A 5 -0.89 15.30 -53.64
N GLY A 6 -0.51 14.19 -54.31
CA GLY A 6 0.36 13.17 -53.75
C GLY A 6 1.81 13.65 -53.51
N SER A 7 2.38 14.44 -54.41
CA SER A 7 3.72 15.01 -54.24
C SER A 7 3.77 16.09 -53.15
N LEU A 8 2.76 16.96 -53.07
CA LEU A 8 2.65 17.96 -52.01
C LEU A 8 2.42 17.30 -50.64
N SER A 9 1.56 16.28 -50.55
CA SER A 9 1.34 15.58 -49.29
C SER A 9 2.58 14.80 -48.85
N GLY A 10 3.29 14.15 -49.78
CA GLY A 10 4.56 13.47 -49.51
C GLY A 10 5.67 14.42 -49.02
N ALA A 11 5.78 15.62 -49.61
CA ALA A 11 6.76 16.62 -49.19
C ALA A 11 6.44 17.22 -47.80
N VAL A 12 5.17 17.46 -47.48
CA VAL A 12 4.75 17.95 -46.16
C VAL A 12 4.93 16.89 -45.08
N VAL A 13 4.62 15.63 -45.38
CA VAL A 13 4.85 14.52 -44.44
C VAL A 13 6.35 14.31 -44.22
N ALA A 14 7.15 14.25 -45.29
CA ALA A 14 8.60 14.07 -45.18
C ALA A 14 9.29 15.26 -44.50
N GLY A 15 8.89 16.50 -44.78
CA GLY A 15 9.49 17.69 -44.17
C GLY A 15 9.03 17.92 -42.73
N GLY A 16 7.72 17.82 -42.48
CA GLY A 16 7.12 18.15 -41.18
C GLY A 16 7.31 17.06 -40.13
N PHE A 17 7.08 15.79 -40.49
CA PHE A 17 7.21 14.70 -39.54
C PHE A 17 8.66 14.33 -39.30
N TYR A 18 9.49 14.19 -40.33
CA TYR A 18 10.89 13.80 -40.11
C TYR A 18 11.63 14.87 -39.30
N TYR A 19 11.53 16.15 -39.69
CA TYR A 19 12.20 17.21 -38.97
C TYR A 19 11.61 17.43 -37.57
N GLY A 20 10.28 17.39 -37.44
CA GLY A 20 9.59 17.53 -36.16
C GLY A 20 9.94 16.41 -35.17
N PHE A 21 9.85 15.15 -35.60
CA PHE A 21 10.21 14.01 -34.77
C PHE A 21 11.72 13.93 -34.52
N SER A 22 12.57 14.22 -35.51
CA SER A 22 14.02 14.23 -35.32
C SER A 22 14.44 15.29 -34.29
N ASN A 23 13.89 16.50 -34.38
CA ASN A 23 14.17 17.56 -33.41
C ASN A 23 13.59 17.23 -32.03
N LEU A 24 12.41 16.61 -31.96
CA LEU A 24 11.80 16.15 -30.71
C LEU A 24 12.61 15.03 -30.03
N ILE A 25 13.06 14.04 -30.80
CA ILE A 25 13.89 12.95 -30.31
C ILE A 25 15.22 13.52 -29.81
N ASN A 26 15.86 14.40 -30.58
CA ASN A 26 17.13 15.02 -30.20
C ASN A 26 16.99 15.87 -28.94
N SER A 27 15.95 16.71 -28.84
CA SER A 27 15.74 17.56 -27.67
C SER A 27 15.48 16.74 -26.41
N ARG A 28 14.57 15.76 -26.46
CA ARG A 28 14.28 14.85 -25.34
C ARG A 28 15.48 14.02 -24.92
N THR A 29 16.25 13.53 -25.89
CA THR A 29 17.47 12.75 -25.60
C THR A 29 18.54 13.63 -24.95
N SER A 30 18.69 14.87 -25.42
CA SER A 30 19.60 15.85 -24.82
C SER A 30 19.20 16.19 -23.38
N GLU A 31 17.92 16.35 -23.12
CA GLU A 31 17.35 16.56 -21.78
C GLU A 31 17.61 15.35 -20.88
N HIS A 32 17.25 14.14 -21.32
CA HIS A 32 17.49 12.91 -20.56
C HIS A 32 18.97 12.70 -20.24
N ARG A 33 19.87 13.02 -21.18
CA ARG A 33 21.31 12.92 -20.94
C ARG A 33 21.78 13.88 -19.85
N ARG A 34 21.23 15.11 -19.81
CA ARG A 34 21.55 16.08 -18.73
C ARG A 34 21.02 15.59 -17.39
N ASP A 35 19.80 15.05 -17.36
CA ASP A 35 19.20 14.55 -16.13
C ASP A 35 19.96 13.34 -15.58
N LEU A 36 20.29 12.37 -16.44
CA LEU A 36 21.11 11.23 -16.06
C LEU A 36 22.48 11.66 -15.54
N HIS A 37 23.10 12.66 -16.17
CA HIS A 37 24.37 13.20 -15.68
C HIS A 37 24.21 13.89 -14.31
N SER A 38 23.16 14.68 -14.11
CA SER A 38 22.87 15.33 -12.84
C SER A 38 22.63 14.31 -11.72
N LEU A 39 21.84 13.26 -12.00
CA LEU A 39 21.58 12.17 -11.08
C LEU A 39 22.84 11.36 -10.77
N SER A 40 23.69 11.10 -11.76
CA SER A 40 24.94 10.35 -11.54
C SER A 40 25.92 11.13 -10.67
N VAL A 41 26.07 12.44 -10.91
CA VAL A 41 26.88 13.33 -10.07
C VAL A 41 26.32 13.36 -8.66
N ARG A 42 25.00 13.53 -8.48
CA ARG A 42 24.38 13.49 -7.15
C ARG A 42 24.59 12.15 -6.44
N LEU A 43 24.59 11.03 -7.16
CA LEU A 43 24.80 9.71 -6.55
C LEU A 43 26.24 9.54 -6.04
N VAL A 44 27.22 10.12 -6.75
CA VAL A 44 28.65 10.06 -6.38
C VAL A 44 29.01 11.10 -5.32
N ASP A 45 28.51 12.32 -5.45
CA ASP A 45 28.83 13.44 -4.58
C ASP A 45 27.95 13.52 -3.32
N HIS A 46 26.87 12.72 -3.22
CA HIS A 46 26.08 12.72 -2.00
C HIS A 46 26.90 12.17 -0.82
N PRO A 47 26.90 12.87 0.33
CA PRO A 47 27.60 12.41 1.52
C PRO A 47 27.06 11.05 1.97
N THR A 48 27.97 10.13 2.31
CA THR A 48 27.66 8.78 2.81
C THR A 48 26.84 8.76 4.09
N LEU A 49 26.80 9.88 4.83
CA LEU A 49 25.86 10.12 5.92
C LEU A 49 24.70 11.00 5.45
N VAL A 50 23.66 10.36 4.93
CA VAL A 50 22.32 10.95 4.91
C VAL A 50 21.71 10.70 6.29
N PRO A 51 21.11 11.70 6.97
CA PRO A 51 20.28 11.47 8.15
C PRO A 51 19.01 10.74 7.73
N ALA A 52 19.15 9.45 7.42
CA ALA A 52 18.06 8.59 7.04
C ALA A 52 17.35 8.10 8.31
N PRO A 53 16.00 8.02 8.29
CA PRO A 53 15.28 7.42 9.40
C PRO A 53 15.70 5.94 9.54
N PRO A 54 15.59 5.37 10.75
CA PRO A 54 15.96 3.98 11.03
C PRO A 54 15.30 3.04 10.02
N SER A 55 16.02 1.97 9.66
CA SER A 55 15.63 1.02 8.61
C SER A 55 14.21 0.50 8.84
N ALA A 56 13.48 0.20 7.77
CA ALA A 56 12.10 -0.31 7.91
C ALA A 56 12.03 -1.56 8.81
N ALA A 57 13.06 -2.41 8.77
CA ALA A 57 13.19 -3.58 9.64
C ALA A 57 13.27 -3.19 11.13
N SER A 58 14.04 -2.15 11.47
CA SER A 58 14.15 -1.66 12.85
C SER A 58 12.88 -0.98 13.39
N ARG A 59 11.86 -0.77 12.54
CA ARG A 59 10.54 -0.24 12.96
C ARG A 59 9.55 -1.34 13.31
N VAL A 60 9.84 -2.58 12.95
CA VAL A 60 9.01 -3.73 13.32
C VAL A 60 9.33 -4.05 14.78
N SER A 61 8.35 -3.86 15.66
CA SER A 61 8.46 -4.33 17.04
C SER A 61 8.60 -5.85 17.02
N ASP A 62 9.70 -6.39 17.56
CA ASP A 62 9.82 -7.80 17.92
C ASP A 62 8.86 -8.08 19.07
N SER A 63 7.59 -8.29 18.74
CA SER A 63 6.70 -8.99 19.67
C SER A 63 7.06 -10.46 19.53
N ASP A 64 7.69 -11.02 20.57
CA ASP A 64 7.97 -12.45 20.62
C ASP A 64 6.68 -13.20 20.29
N PHE A 65 6.72 -14.02 19.23
CA PHE A 65 5.55 -14.73 18.73
C PHE A 65 4.84 -15.53 19.84
N GLY A 66 5.61 -16.03 20.81
CA GLY A 66 5.11 -16.69 22.00
C GLY A 66 4.18 -15.82 22.86
N ASP A 67 4.51 -14.55 23.05
CA ASP A 67 3.69 -13.61 23.85
C ASP A 67 2.39 -13.27 23.13
N LEU A 68 2.42 -13.16 21.81
CA LEU A 68 1.21 -12.96 21.00
C LEU A 68 0.27 -14.16 21.12
N VAL A 69 0.81 -15.39 21.00
CA VAL A 69 0.06 -16.64 21.13
C VAL A 69 -0.51 -16.76 22.53
N ARG A 70 0.29 -16.53 23.56
CA ARG A 70 -0.12 -16.58 24.97
C ARG A 70 -1.25 -15.59 25.26
N THR A 71 -1.11 -14.36 24.79
CA THR A 71 -2.13 -13.31 24.96
C THR A 71 -3.45 -13.72 24.30
N ARG A 72 -3.39 -14.19 23.04
CA ARG A 72 -4.60 -14.63 22.33
C ARG A 72 -5.25 -15.84 23.00
N TRP A 73 -4.45 -16.81 23.44
CA TRP A 73 -4.94 -17.99 24.15
C TRP A 73 -5.70 -17.61 25.42
N ASN A 74 -5.09 -16.77 26.26
CA ASN A 74 -5.71 -16.31 27.50
C ASN A 74 -7.01 -15.51 27.25
N GLN A 75 -7.03 -14.68 26.21
CA GLN A 75 -8.24 -13.94 25.81
C GLN A 75 -9.38 -14.88 25.41
N GLN A 76 -9.10 -15.93 24.65
CA GLN A 76 -10.13 -16.89 24.25
C GLN A 76 -10.64 -17.70 25.44
N LEU A 77 -9.74 -18.16 26.32
CA LEU A 77 -10.11 -18.89 27.52
C LEU A 77 -10.97 -18.04 28.46
N SER A 78 -10.62 -16.76 28.64
CA SER A 78 -11.41 -15.82 29.44
C SER A 78 -12.81 -15.62 28.88
N LYS A 79 -12.95 -15.46 27.55
CA LYS A 79 -14.25 -15.33 26.89
C LYS A 79 -15.11 -16.58 27.06
N LEU A 80 -14.53 -17.77 26.90
CA LEU A 80 -15.24 -19.03 27.11
C LEU A 80 -15.72 -19.17 28.55
N PHE A 81 -14.85 -18.88 29.52
CA PHE A 81 -15.19 -18.96 30.93
C PHE A 81 -16.31 -17.98 31.32
N LEU A 82 -16.19 -16.72 30.91
CA LEU A 82 -17.22 -15.71 31.16
C LEU A 82 -18.54 -16.05 30.47
N GLY A 83 -18.49 -16.57 29.24
CA GLY A 83 -19.67 -17.03 28.52
C GLY A 83 -20.36 -18.20 29.19
N ALA A 84 -19.61 -19.22 29.64
CA ALA A 84 -20.16 -20.35 30.37
C ALA A 84 -20.83 -19.92 31.69
N ARG A 85 -20.20 -18.99 32.41
CA ARG A 85 -20.74 -18.42 33.64
C ARG A 85 -22.03 -17.63 33.42
N ASP A 86 -22.10 -16.81 32.36
CA ASP A 86 -23.32 -16.07 32.01
C ASP A 86 -24.46 -17.01 31.62
N LEU A 87 -24.17 -18.07 30.87
CA LEU A 87 -25.16 -19.10 30.53
C LEU A 87 -25.68 -19.83 31.77
N ASP A 88 -24.81 -20.20 32.70
CA ASP A 88 -25.19 -20.82 33.97
C ASP A 88 -26.09 -19.90 34.80
N GLN A 89 -25.74 -18.62 34.92
CA GLN A 89 -26.55 -17.62 35.61
C GLN A 89 -27.94 -17.47 34.98
N ARG A 90 -28.03 -17.45 33.65
CA ARG A 90 -29.30 -17.39 32.92
C ARG A 90 -30.13 -18.65 33.10
N ALA A 91 -29.50 -19.82 33.08
CA ALA A 91 -30.19 -21.09 33.32
C ALA A 91 -30.76 -21.17 34.73
N VAL A 92 -30.01 -20.73 35.74
CA VAL A 92 -30.49 -20.63 37.13
C VAL A 92 -31.63 -19.61 37.25
N ALA A 93 -31.51 -18.44 36.62
CA ALA A 93 -32.57 -17.43 36.62
C ALA A 93 -33.86 -17.94 35.96
N TRP A 94 -33.72 -18.62 34.82
CA TRP A 94 -34.85 -19.26 34.13
C TRP A 94 -35.48 -20.36 34.98
N GLY A 95 -34.69 -21.25 35.58
CA GLY A 95 -35.17 -22.30 36.48
C GLY A 95 -35.91 -21.73 37.69
N LYS A 96 -35.40 -20.65 38.29
CA LYS A 96 -36.10 -19.93 39.36
C LYS A 96 -37.42 -19.33 38.88
N SER A 97 -37.45 -18.71 37.70
CA SER A 97 -38.69 -18.14 37.14
C SER A 97 -39.76 -19.21 36.86
N LEU A 98 -39.33 -20.42 36.48
CA LEU A 98 -40.22 -21.54 36.19
C LEU A 98 -40.74 -22.22 37.47
N LEU A 99 -39.90 -22.33 38.51
CA LEU A 99 -40.25 -22.98 39.78
C LEU A 99 -41.05 -22.08 40.71
N TYR A 100 -40.71 -20.79 40.77
CA TYR A 100 -41.36 -19.85 41.68
C TYR A 100 -42.50 -19.08 41.03
N GLY A 101 -42.67 -19.19 39.71
CA GLY A 101 -43.71 -18.52 38.96
C GLY A 101 -43.60 -17.00 39.05
N GLN A 102 -44.14 -16.32 38.05
CA GLN A 102 -44.35 -14.88 38.14
C GLN A 102 -45.54 -14.61 39.07
N GLU A 103 -45.37 -14.81 40.38
CA GLU A 103 -46.37 -14.36 41.36
C GLU A 103 -46.10 -12.90 41.74
N GLY A 104 -46.87 -12.00 41.13
CA GLY A 104 -47.27 -10.76 41.79
C GLY A 104 -46.95 -9.46 41.07
N LYS A 105 -47.89 -9.06 40.19
CA LYS A 105 -48.16 -7.74 39.58
C LYS A 105 -47.40 -7.35 38.33
#